data_AF-A0A7Y1SKH4-F1
#
_entry.id   AF-A0A7Y1SKH4-F1
#
_cell.length_a   1.000
_cell.length_b   1.000
_cell.length_c   1.000
_cell.angle_alpha   90.00
_cell.angle_beta   90.00
_cell.angle_gamma   90.00
#
_symmetry.space_group_name_H-M   'P 1'
#
loop_
_entity.id
_entity.type
_entity.pdbx_description
1 polymer ?
#
loop_
_entity_poly.entity_id
_entity_poly.type
_entity_poly.pdbx_seq_one_letter_code
_entity_poly.pdbx_strand_id
1 'polypeptide(L)' 'MTRQEAMMTLGLNMAAREAEIRTAWRKKAKFYHPDSQYGNPSAFMKCKRAFETLVPPAPQSIRVQAGSRAF' A
#
# COMPACT_ATOMS: atom_id res chain seq x y z
N MET A 1 9.95 3.44 8.72
CA MET A 1 8.74 2.97 9.41
C MET A 1 8.83 1.46 9.51
N THR A 2 8.65 0.89 10.69
CA THR A 2 8.80 -0.54 10.94
C THR A 2 7.52 -1.30 10.56
N ARG A 3 7.61 -2.63 10.41
CA ARG A 3 6.45 -3.50 10.18
C ARG A 3 5.38 -3.35 11.27
N GLN A 4 5.81 -3.22 12.53
CA GLN A 4 4.92 -3.05 13.67
C GLN A 4 4.16 -1.72 13.59
N GLU A 5 4.87 -0.62 13.38
CA GLU A 5 4.29 0.70 13.18
C GLU A 5 3.32 0.73 11.99
N ALA A 6 3.63 -0.02 10.92
CA ALA A 6 2.77 -0.13 9.75
C ALA A 6 1.41 -0.77 10.06
N MET A 7 1.42 -1.90 10.76
CA MET A 7 0.20 -2.59 11.17
C MET A 7 -0.63 -1.73 12.14
N MET A 8 0.02 -1.10 13.11
CA MET A 8 -0.65 -0.16 14.03
C MET A 8 -1.27 1.02 13.29
N THR A 9 -0.56 1.57 12.30
CA THR A 9 -1.05 2.66 11.44
C THR A 9 -2.30 2.23 10.67
N LEU A 10 -2.37 0.98 10.20
CA LEU A 10 -3.55 0.43 9.54
C LEU A 10 -4.64 -0.06 10.51
N GLY A 11 -4.37 -0.07 11.82
CA GLY A 11 -5.30 -0.56 12.84
C GLY A 11 -5.47 -2.09 12.81
N LEU A 12 -4.40 -2.81 12.49
CA LEU A 12 -4.38 -4.25 12.34
C LEU A 12 -3.57 -4.93 13.44
N ASN A 13 -3.93 -6.19 13.72
CA ASN A 13 -3.14 -7.07 14.57
C ASN A 13 -1.86 -7.51 13.83
N MET A 14 -0.80 -7.82 14.58
CA MET A 14 0.44 -8.45 14.09
C MET A 14 0.20 -9.75 13.31
N ALA A 15 -0.86 -10.48 13.65
CA ALA A 15 -1.28 -11.69 12.96
C ALA A 15 -2.10 -11.45 11.68
N ALA A 16 -2.36 -10.19 11.30
CA ALA A 16 -3.18 -9.88 10.14
C ALA A 16 -2.53 -10.36 8.84
N ARG A 17 -3.36 -10.97 7.98
CA ARG A 17 -2.94 -11.47 6.68
C ARG A 17 -2.93 -10.35 5.64
N GLU A 18 -2.25 -10.59 4.53
CA GLU A 18 -2.14 -9.64 3.42
C GLU A 18 -3.50 -9.17 2.85
N ALA A 19 -4.49 -10.07 2.81
CA ALA A 19 -5.85 -9.73 2.39
C ALA A 19 -6.51 -8.70 3.33
N GLU A 20 -6.25 -8.81 4.63
CA GLU A 20 -6.75 -7.87 5.65
C GLU A 20 -6.02 -6.54 5.55
N ILE A 21 -4.70 -6.57 5.30
CA ILE A 21 -3.86 -5.39 5.05
C ILE A 21 -4.37 -4.59 3.86
N ARG A 22 -4.62 -5.24 2.71
CA ARG A 22 -5.23 -4.61 1.53
C ARG A 22 -6.62 -4.02 1.81
N THR A 23 -7.41 -4.70 2.63
CA THR A 23 -8.77 -4.26 2.95
C THR A 23 -8.76 -3.06 3.90
N ALA A 24 -7.93 -3.08 4.94
CA ALA A 24 -7.75 -1.96 5.85
C ALA A 24 -7.19 -0.73 5.13
N TRP A 25 -6.21 -0.92 4.25
CA TRP A 25 -5.68 0.14 3.39
C TRP A 25 -6.79 0.79 2.57
N ARG A 26 -7.59 0.02 1.81
CA ARG A 26 -8.69 0.57 1.00
C ARG A 26 -9.70 1.36 1.83
N LYS A 27 -10.06 0.87 3.02
CA LYS A 27 -10.98 1.56 3.94
C LYS A 27 -10.40 2.90 4.40
N LYS A 28 -9.14 2.94 4.83
CA LYS A 28 -8.47 4.18 5.28
C LYS A 28 -8.20 5.13 4.13
N ALA A 29 -7.82 4.63 2.97
CA ALA A 29 -7.61 5.42 1.76
C ALA A 29 -8.90 6.16 1.36
N LYS A 30 -10.05 5.46 1.36
CA LYS A 30 -11.36 6.08 1.11
C LYS A 30 -11.71 7.12 2.18
N PHE A 31 -11.42 6.82 3.44
CA PHE A 31 -11.76 7.71 4.56
C PHE A 31 -10.94 9.01 4.55
N TYR A 32 -9.62 8.92 4.34
CA TYR A 32 -8.71 10.07 4.34
C TYR A 32 -8.49 10.72 2.97
N HIS A 33 -9.18 10.25 1.92
CA HIS A 33 -9.11 10.84 0.58
C HIS A 33 -9.43 12.34 0.63
N PRO A 34 -8.76 13.23 -0.13
CA PRO A 34 -9.08 14.66 -0.16
C PRO A 34 -10.55 14.94 -0.50
N ASP A 35 -11.19 14.09 -1.31
CA ASP A 35 -12.61 14.22 -1.67
C ASP A 35 -13.57 13.71 -0.57
N SER A 36 -13.06 13.14 0.52
CA SER A 36 -13.86 12.74 1.69
C SER A 36 -14.06 13.93 2.61
N GLN A 37 -15.22 14.01 3.27
CA GLN A 37 -15.48 14.97 4.35
C GLN A 37 -14.46 14.90 5.52
N TYR A 38 -13.76 13.76 5.65
CA TYR A 38 -12.69 13.54 6.62
C TYR A 38 -11.29 13.52 5.99
N GLY A 39 -11.17 14.15 4.82
CA GLY A 39 -9.93 14.21 4.06
C GLY A 39 -8.76 14.68 4.90
N ASN A 40 -7.69 13.89 4.90
CA ASN A 40 -6.47 14.20 5.62
C ASN A 40 -5.27 13.67 4.83
N PRO A 41 -4.64 14.53 4.00
CA PRO A 41 -3.52 14.13 3.15
C PRO A 41 -2.35 13.52 3.94
N SER A 42 -2.06 14.04 5.15
CA SER A 42 -0.98 13.52 6.00
C SER A 42 -1.29 12.10 6.48
N ALA A 43 -2.51 11.85 6.96
CA ALA A 43 -2.95 10.53 7.38
C ALA A 43 -3.03 9.55 6.21
N PHE A 44 -3.48 10.01 5.04
CA PHE A 44 -3.48 9.22 3.80
C PHE A 44 -2.07 8.77 3.44
N MET A 45 -1.10 9.69 3.41
CA MET A 45 0.29 9.38 3.07
C MET A 45 0.94 8.46 4.12
N LYS A 46 0.60 8.62 5.40
CA LYS A 46 1.04 7.72 6.47
C LYS A 46 0.51 6.29 6.27
N CYS A 47 -0.78 6.16 5.96
CA CYS A 47 -1.40 4.86 5.65
C CYS A 47 -0.83 4.25 4.37
N LYS A 48 -0.51 5.06 3.35
CA LYS A 48 0.11 4.61 2.10
C LYS A 48 1.48 4.00 2.35
N ARG A 49 2.36 4.72 3.07
CA ARG A 49 3.68 4.20 3.47
C ARG A 49 3.57 2.92 4.27
N ALA A 50 2.54 2.80 5.12
CA ALA A 50 2.25 1.57 5.85
C ALA A 50 1.85 0.40 4.96
N PHE A 51 1.00 0.63 3.99
CA PHE A 51 0.65 -0.39 3.02
C PHE A 51 1.88 -0.85 2.22
N GLU A 52 2.69 0.09 1.69
CA GLU A 52 3.89 -0.22 0.90
C GLU A 52 4.96 -0.97 1.71
N THR A 53 5.08 -0.70 3.00
CA THR A 53 6.00 -1.41 3.91
C THR A 53 5.58 -2.87 4.14
N LEU A 54 4.27 -3.13 4.15
CA LEU A 54 3.71 -4.46 4.42
C LEU A 54 3.52 -5.30 3.17
N VAL A 55 3.17 -4.66 2.06
CA VAL A 55 2.92 -5.26 0.76
C VAL A 55 3.78 -4.52 -0.25
N PRO A 56 5.09 -4.84 -0.33
CA PRO A 56 5.94 -4.23 -1.33
C PRO A 56 5.38 -4.59 -2.72
N PRO A 57 5.39 -3.64 -3.67
CA PRO A 57 5.05 -3.96 -5.04
C PRO A 57 5.93 -5.12 -5.49
N ALA A 58 5.33 -6.11 -6.17
CA ALA A 58 6.11 -7.17 -6.79
C ALA A 58 7.25 -6.51 -7.58
N PRO A 59 8.50 -6.99 -7.46
CA PRO A 59 9.58 -6.47 -8.27
C PRO A 59 9.08 -6.54 -9.71
N GLN A 60 8.98 -5.39 -10.37
CA GLN A 60 8.66 -5.35 -11.79
C GLN A 60 9.77 -6.17 -12.44
N SER A 61 9.49 -7.43 -12.75
CA SER A 61 10.41 -8.29 -13.49
C SER A 61 10.75 -7.46 -14.71
N ILE A 62 12.01 -7.03 -14.80
CA ILE A 62 12.51 -6.20 -15.88
C ILE A 62 11.98 -6.84 -17.16
N ARG A 63 11.04 -6.17 -17.83
CA ARG A 63 10.57 -6.59 -19.14
C ARG A 63 11.79 -6.47 -20.03
N VAL A 64 12.54 -7.56 -20.18
CA VAL A 64 13.61 -7.64 -21.17
C VAL A 64 12.89 -7.42 -22.50
N GLN A 65 13.12 -6.25 -23.10
CA GLN A 65 12.57 -5.88 -24.39
C GLN A 65 13.03 -6.95 -25.37
N ALA A 66 12.12 -7.86 -25.74
CA ALA A 66 12.40 -8.91 -26.70
C ALA A 66 12.90 -8.23 -27.97
N GLY A 67 14.18 -8.43 -28.28
CA GLY A 67 14.84 -7.80 -29.40
C GLY A 67 14.02 -8.00 -30.66
N SER A 68 13.72 -6.89 -31.33
CA SER A 68 13.20 -6.86 -32.69
C SER A 68 14.17 -7.63 -33.57
N ARG A 69 13.87 -8.91 -33.82
CA ARG A 69 14.46 -9.66 -34.95
C ARG A 69 13.93 -9.01 -36.22
N ALA A 70 14.71 -8.10 -36.78
CA ALA A 70 14.60 -7.73 -38.18
C ALA A 70 15.27 -8.85 -38.99
N PHE A 71 14.50 -9.45 -39.92
CA PHE A 71 14.97 -10.34 -40.97
C PHE A 71 15.32 -9.52 -42.21
#